data_AF-A0A7J9VM26-F1
#
_entry.id   AF-A0A7J9VM26-F1
#
_cell.length_a   1.000
_cell.length_b   1.000
_cell.length_c   1.000
_cell.angle_alpha   90.00
_cell.angle_beta   90.00
_cell.angle_gamma   90.00
#
_symmetry.space_group_name_H-M   'P 1'
#
loop_
_entity.id
_entity.type
_entity.pdbx_description
1 polymer ?
#
loop_
_entity_poly.entity_id
_entity_poly.type
_entity_poly.pdbx_seq_one_letter_code
_entity_poly.pdbx_strand_id
1 'polypeptide(L)'
;MTGNARVPATEITGVYGALVKTFSKRMLGEVPESLGIMWQNVPVLKASMRLGQKARKWNECDMDLKSYAHMAVAALVGCSACLDLGYFQAHNEGLDVAKAREVPRWRESGVFTPLERDVMDYAEAMTQTPPTVTDELSARLLEQLGAPALVELTAFAAMANQMARANVALGIEAEGLSASCGLPPLAQPSGVASPA
;
A
#
# COMPACT_ATOMS: atom_id res chain seq x y z
N MET A 1 -4.71 -14.04 -21.48
CA MET A 1 -3.86 -14.41 -20.34
C MET A 1 -2.48 -13.85 -20.61
N THR A 2 -2.26 -12.60 -20.24
CA THR A 2 -0.99 -11.89 -20.40
C THR A 2 -0.72 -11.14 -19.11
N GLY A 3 -0.57 -11.89 -18.01
CA GLY A 3 -0.15 -11.36 -16.74
C GLY A 3 1.19 -11.98 -16.36
N ASN A 4 2.10 -11.19 -15.80
CA ASN A 4 3.37 -11.64 -15.23
C ASN A 4 3.19 -12.50 -13.96
N ALA A 5 1.96 -12.89 -13.63
CA ALA A 5 1.61 -13.70 -12.48
C ALA A 5 2.31 -15.06 -12.55
N ARG A 6 3.05 -15.38 -11.49
CA ARG A 6 3.80 -16.65 -11.36
C ARG A 6 2.93 -17.82 -10.91
N VAL A 7 1.71 -17.53 -10.45
CA VAL A 7 0.70 -18.51 -10.06
C VAL A 7 -0.56 -18.21 -10.86
N PRO A 8 -1.16 -19.20 -11.56
CA PRO A 8 -2.38 -18.97 -12.31
C PRO A 8 -3.56 -18.69 -11.36
N ALA A 9 -4.40 -17.72 -11.73
CA ALA A 9 -5.64 -17.47 -11.03
C ALA A 9 -6.58 -18.68 -11.15
N THR A 10 -7.30 -19.00 -10.06
CA THR A 10 -8.35 -20.03 -10.06
C THR A 10 -9.73 -19.41 -9.88
N GLU A 11 -10.77 -20.18 -10.21
CA GLU A 11 -12.14 -19.75 -10.01
C GLU A 11 -12.46 -19.63 -8.50
N ILE A 12 -13.03 -18.49 -8.12
CA ILE A 12 -13.51 -18.24 -6.77
C ILE A 12 -14.89 -18.90 -6.60
N THR A 13 -14.91 -20.02 -5.88
CA THR A 13 -16.08 -20.90 -5.73
C THR A 13 -16.69 -20.89 -4.31
N GLY A 14 -17.90 -21.43 -4.18
CA GLY A 14 -18.60 -21.61 -2.91
C GLY A 14 -19.24 -20.34 -2.33
N VAL A 15 -20.00 -20.51 -1.24
CA VAL A 15 -20.75 -19.42 -0.58
C VAL A 15 -19.82 -18.31 -0.08
N TYR A 16 -18.68 -18.70 0.52
CA TYR A 16 -17.67 -17.73 0.94
C TYR A 16 -17.07 -16.97 -0.25
N GLY A 17 -16.83 -17.65 -1.38
CA GLY A 17 -16.35 -17.02 -2.60
C GLY A 17 -17.34 -16.03 -3.19
N ALA A 18 -18.63 -16.34 -3.17
CA ALA A 18 -19.68 -15.40 -3.57
C ALA A 18 -19.68 -14.13 -2.69
N LEU A 19 -19.56 -14.27 -1.37
CA LEU A 19 -19.47 -13.15 -0.45
C LEU A 19 -18.23 -12.28 -0.72
N VAL A 20 -17.06 -12.92 -0.91
CA VAL A 20 -15.80 -12.22 -1.22
C VAL A 20 -15.89 -11.46 -2.54
N LYS A 21 -16.47 -12.06 -3.59
CA LYS A 21 -16.70 -11.39 -4.88
C LYS A 21 -17.61 -10.17 -4.73
N THR A 22 -18.72 -10.31 -4.00
CA THR A 22 -19.65 -9.19 -3.75
C THR A 22 -18.99 -8.05 -2.97
N PHE A 23 -18.24 -8.38 -1.92
CA PHE A 23 -17.51 -7.39 -1.14
C PHE A 23 -16.43 -6.68 -1.97
N SER A 24 -15.68 -7.43 -2.79
CA SER A 24 -14.64 -6.89 -3.66
C SER A 24 -15.23 -5.92 -4.69
N LYS A 25 -16.31 -6.30 -5.39
CA LYS A 25 -17.01 -5.40 -6.33
C LYS A 25 -17.51 -4.13 -5.65
N ARG A 26 -18.04 -4.24 -4.44
CA ARG A 26 -18.52 -3.08 -3.70
C ARG A 26 -17.39 -2.14 -3.27
N MET A 27 -16.24 -2.70 -2.89
CA MET A 27 -15.11 -1.92 -2.37
C MET A 27 -14.21 -1.37 -3.47
N LEU A 28 -14.00 -2.13 -4.55
CA LEU A 28 -13.01 -1.88 -5.59
C LEU A 28 -13.63 -1.64 -6.98
N GLY A 29 -14.96 -1.72 -7.12
CA GLY A 29 -15.66 -1.66 -8.41
C GLY A 29 -15.71 -3.01 -9.13
N GLU A 30 -14.64 -3.80 -9.07
CA GLU A 30 -14.53 -5.12 -9.71
C GLU A 30 -13.93 -6.20 -8.80
N VAL A 31 -13.80 -7.42 -9.32
CA VAL A 31 -13.13 -8.52 -8.61
C VAL A 31 -11.72 -8.64 -9.17
N PRO A 32 -10.67 -8.33 -8.40
CA PRO A 32 -9.31 -8.40 -8.90
C PRO A 32 -8.89 -9.80 -9.34
N GLU A 33 -8.10 -9.93 -10.41
CA GLU A 33 -7.53 -11.20 -10.85
C GLU A 33 -6.60 -11.78 -9.76
N SER A 34 -5.86 -10.91 -9.08
CA SER A 34 -5.04 -11.22 -7.91
C SER A 34 -5.81 -11.94 -6.79
N LEU A 35 -7.12 -11.74 -6.67
CA LEU A 35 -7.95 -12.46 -5.72
C LEU A 35 -8.08 -13.95 -6.09
N GLY A 36 -8.14 -14.27 -7.39
CA GLY A 36 -8.11 -15.64 -7.90
C GLY A 36 -6.77 -16.33 -7.68
N ILE A 37 -5.65 -15.59 -7.69
CA ILE A 37 -4.33 -16.10 -7.33
C ILE A 37 -4.29 -16.47 -5.85
N MET A 38 -4.69 -15.55 -4.98
CA MET A 38 -4.70 -15.76 -3.53
C MET A 38 -5.72 -16.83 -3.10
N TRP A 39 -6.77 -17.05 -3.89
CA TRP A 39 -7.79 -18.08 -3.63
C TRP A 39 -7.24 -19.52 -3.63
N GLN A 40 -6.10 -19.74 -4.30
CA GLN A 40 -5.37 -21.02 -4.24
C GLN A 40 -5.05 -21.45 -2.80
N ASN A 41 -4.95 -20.49 -1.86
CA ASN A 41 -4.81 -20.75 -0.44
C ASN A 41 -5.73 -19.85 0.40
N VAL A 42 -7.00 -20.28 0.52
CA VAL A 42 -8.04 -19.55 1.26
C VAL A 42 -7.66 -19.23 2.72
N PRO A 43 -7.02 -20.12 3.50
CA PRO A 43 -6.52 -19.77 4.83
C PRO A 43 -5.55 -18.57 4.83
N VAL A 44 -4.58 -18.54 3.92
CA VAL A 44 -3.62 -17.42 3.80
C VAL A 44 -4.34 -16.15 3.38
N LEU A 45 -5.19 -16.20 2.35
CA LEU A 45 -6.01 -15.06 1.92
C LEU A 45 -6.82 -14.47 3.08
N LYS A 46 -7.50 -15.33 3.87
CA LYS A 46 -8.28 -14.89 5.04
C LYS A 46 -7.41 -14.20 6.09
N ALA A 47 -6.22 -14.73 6.37
CA ALA A 47 -5.30 -14.14 7.32
C ALA A 47 -4.85 -12.74 6.86
N SER A 48 -4.43 -12.61 5.60
CA SER A 48 -4.03 -11.33 5.00
C SER A 48 -5.16 -10.31 5.01
N MET A 49 -6.37 -10.69 4.60
CA MET A 49 -7.54 -9.79 4.62
C MET A 49 -7.90 -9.33 6.04
N ARG A 50 -7.83 -10.23 7.04
CA ARG A 50 -8.12 -9.89 8.44
C ARG A 50 -7.10 -8.92 8.99
N LEU A 51 -5.82 -9.13 8.70
CA LEU A 51 -4.75 -8.24 9.12
C LEU A 51 -4.97 -6.83 8.56
N GLY A 52 -5.20 -6.71 7.24
CA GLY A 52 -5.47 -5.41 6.60
C GLY A 52 -6.73 -4.72 7.18
N GLN A 53 -7.82 -5.46 7.40
CA GLN A 53 -9.05 -4.91 8.01
C GLN A 53 -8.85 -4.44 9.45
N LYS A 54 -7.99 -5.12 10.22
CA LYS A 54 -7.67 -4.71 11.59
C LYS A 54 -6.75 -3.51 11.60
N ALA A 55 -5.73 -3.49 10.74
CA ALA A 55 -4.79 -2.40 10.61
C ALA A 55 -5.47 -1.07 10.25
N ARG A 56 -6.44 -1.09 9.33
CA ARG A 56 -7.26 0.10 9.00
C ARG A 56 -8.14 0.63 10.13
N LYS A 57 -8.32 -0.13 11.22
CA LYS A 57 -9.12 0.30 12.38
C LYS A 57 -8.27 0.86 13.53
N TRP A 58 -6.94 0.72 13.45
CA TRP A 58 -6.06 1.36 14.42
C TRP A 58 -6.11 2.88 14.25
N ASN A 59 -5.97 3.61 15.34
CA ASN A 59 -6.28 5.05 15.40
C ASN A 59 -5.36 5.85 16.33
N GLU A 60 -4.24 5.28 16.78
CA GLU A 60 -3.20 6.02 17.49
C GLU A 60 -2.36 6.84 16.52
N CYS A 61 -2.16 6.36 15.28
CA CYS A 61 -1.50 7.11 14.21
C CYS A 61 -2.51 7.65 13.20
N ASP A 62 -2.32 8.90 12.79
CA ASP A 62 -3.14 9.57 11.80
C ASP A 62 -3.20 8.78 10.48
N MET A 63 -4.37 8.75 9.84
CA MET A 63 -4.59 7.96 8.64
C MET A 63 -3.80 8.51 7.44
N ASP A 64 -3.58 9.81 7.35
CA ASP A 64 -2.80 10.40 6.27
C ASP A 64 -1.35 9.93 6.34
N LEU A 65 -0.77 9.93 7.55
CA LEU A 65 0.59 9.44 7.80
C LEU A 65 0.73 7.96 7.46
N LYS A 66 -0.21 7.12 7.88
CA LYS A 66 -0.23 5.69 7.53
C LYS A 66 -0.35 5.45 6.03
N SER A 67 -1.19 6.23 5.34
CA SER A 67 -1.35 6.15 3.89
C SER A 67 -0.07 6.54 3.15
N TYR A 68 0.61 7.62 3.57
CA TYR A 68 1.91 8.00 3.00
C TYR A 68 2.98 6.94 3.26
N ALA A 69 3.05 6.38 4.46
CA ALA A 69 3.96 5.28 4.78
C ALA A 69 3.71 4.06 3.88
N HIS A 70 2.45 3.64 3.72
CA HIS A 70 2.10 2.51 2.84
C HIS A 70 2.49 2.78 1.38
N MET A 71 2.18 3.97 0.86
CA MET A 71 2.52 4.33 -0.52
C MET A 71 4.04 4.45 -0.73
N ALA A 72 4.80 4.97 0.24
CA ALA A 72 6.26 5.02 0.20
C ALA A 72 6.87 3.62 0.19
N VAL A 73 6.38 2.70 1.02
CA VAL A 73 6.79 1.29 1.00
C VAL A 73 6.48 0.64 -0.35
N ALA A 74 5.28 0.84 -0.87
CA ALA A 74 4.86 0.27 -2.16
C ALA A 74 5.74 0.79 -3.31
N ALA A 75 6.06 2.09 -3.32
CA ALA A 75 6.94 2.71 -4.30
C ALA A 75 8.37 2.17 -4.20
N LEU A 76 8.95 2.10 -2.99
CA LEU A 76 10.30 1.59 -2.77
C LEU A 76 10.46 0.12 -3.17
N VAL A 77 9.48 -0.73 -2.83
CA VAL A 77 9.49 -2.16 -3.19
C VAL A 77 9.18 -2.38 -4.68
N GLY A 78 8.57 -1.40 -5.35
CA GLY A 78 8.13 -1.52 -6.74
C GLY A 78 6.82 -2.31 -6.91
N CYS A 79 5.96 -2.35 -5.89
CA CYS A 79 4.65 -3.02 -5.97
C CYS A 79 3.61 -2.09 -6.62
N SER A 80 3.45 -2.18 -7.93
CA SER A 80 2.45 -1.38 -8.68
C SER A 80 1.02 -1.59 -8.17
N ALA A 81 0.63 -2.83 -7.87
CA ALA A 81 -0.69 -3.16 -7.32
C ALA A 81 -0.96 -2.48 -5.97
N CYS A 82 0.04 -2.46 -5.09
CA CYS A 82 -0.07 -1.86 -3.77
C CYS A 82 -0.15 -0.33 -3.87
N LEU A 83 0.61 0.24 -4.80
CA LEU A 83 0.64 1.69 -5.01
C LEU A 83 -0.68 2.19 -5.63
N ASP A 84 -1.23 1.45 -6.59
CA ASP A 84 -2.56 1.68 -7.20
C ASP A 84 -3.68 1.59 -6.14
N LEU A 85 -3.68 0.52 -5.33
CA LEU A 85 -4.62 0.35 -4.23
C LEU A 85 -4.49 1.47 -3.18
N GLY A 86 -3.27 1.84 -2.82
CA GLY A 86 -3.02 2.91 -1.85
C GLY A 86 -3.54 4.27 -2.33
N TYR A 87 -3.35 4.58 -3.61
CA TYR A 87 -3.84 5.82 -4.20
C TYR A 87 -5.38 5.85 -4.29
N PHE A 88 -5.99 4.74 -4.69
CA PHE A 88 -7.44 4.55 -4.66
C PHE A 88 -8.02 4.69 -3.24
N GLN A 89 -7.35 4.10 -2.24
CA GLN A 89 -7.78 4.20 -0.85
C GLN A 89 -7.67 5.63 -0.32
N ALA A 90 -6.58 6.35 -0.61
CA ALA A 90 -6.43 7.74 -0.24
C ALA A 90 -7.61 8.60 -0.72
N HIS A 91 -8.02 8.44 -1.98
CA HIS A 91 -9.22 9.11 -2.50
C HIS A 91 -10.49 8.76 -1.70
N ASN A 92 -10.72 7.46 -1.44
CA ASN A 92 -11.94 7.01 -0.75
C ASN A 92 -11.98 7.32 0.75
N GLU A 93 -10.83 7.55 1.36
CA GLU A 93 -10.67 7.96 2.75
C GLU A 93 -10.69 9.48 2.91
N GLY A 94 -10.81 10.24 1.81
CA GLY A 94 -10.94 11.69 1.81
C GLY A 94 -9.62 12.45 1.97
N LEU A 95 -8.48 11.79 1.72
CA LEU A 95 -7.17 12.42 1.72
C LEU A 95 -7.04 13.41 0.57
N ASP A 96 -6.09 14.34 0.69
CA ASP A 96 -5.66 15.17 -0.43
C ASP A 96 -5.01 14.31 -1.52
N VAL A 97 -5.79 14.01 -2.55
CA VAL A 97 -5.38 13.21 -3.71
C VAL A 97 -4.25 13.87 -4.50
N ALA A 98 -4.19 15.20 -4.55
CA ALA A 98 -3.10 15.90 -5.22
C ALA A 98 -1.78 15.69 -4.47
N LYS A 99 -1.84 15.66 -3.14
CA LYS A 99 -0.71 15.33 -2.27
C LYS A 99 -0.33 13.85 -2.32
N ALA A 100 -1.30 12.94 -2.24
CA ALA A 100 -1.06 11.49 -2.36
C ALA A 100 -0.39 11.11 -3.70
N ARG A 101 -0.75 11.81 -4.78
CA ARG A 101 -0.14 11.66 -6.10
C ARG A 101 1.37 11.89 -6.11
N GLU A 102 1.88 12.73 -5.22
CA GLU A 102 3.28 13.13 -5.13
C GLU A 102 4.14 12.14 -4.34
N VAL A 103 3.54 11.15 -3.66
CA VAL A 103 4.28 10.22 -2.79
C VAL A 103 5.42 9.50 -3.51
N PRO A 104 5.28 8.96 -4.74
CA PRO A 104 6.40 8.25 -5.36
C PRO A 104 7.63 9.14 -5.62
N ARG A 105 7.45 10.47 -5.69
CA ARG A 105 8.51 11.48 -5.86
C ARG A 105 8.69 12.36 -4.63
N TRP A 106 8.29 11.90 -3.45
CA TRP A 106 8.17 12.73 -2.24
C TRP A 106 9.44 13.50 -1.88
N ARG A 107 10.63 12.93 -2.15
CA ARG A 107 11.91 13.60 -1.89
C ARG A 107 12.04 14.92 -2.65
N GLU A 108 11.53 14.97 -3.87
CA GLU A 108 11.54 16.14 -4.76
C GLU A 108 10.31 17.06 -4.56
N SER A 109 9.28 16.60 -3.87
CA SER A 109 8.01 17.31 -3.78
C SER A 109 7.94 18.27 -2.58
N GLY A 110 7.60 19.53 -2.83
CA GLY A 110 7.50 20.57 -1.80
C GLY A 110 6.21 20.53 -0.96
N VAL A 111 5.29 19.61 -1.24
CA VAL A 111 3.93 19.59 -0.63
C VAL A 111 3.88 18.92 0.75
N PHE A 112 4.92 18.16 1.11
CA PHE A 112 4.98 17.41 2.35
C PHE A 112 5.64 18.21 3.48
N THR A 113 5.01 18.18 4.64
CA THR A 113 5.54 18.72 5.90
C THR A 113 6.77 17.94 6.38
N PRO A 114 7.57 18.49 7.31
CA PRO A 114 8.69 17.76 7.90
C PRO A 114 8.28 16.42 8.52
N LEU A 115 7.16 16.36 9.25
CA LEU A 115 6.66 15.13 9.87
C LEU A 115 6.30 14.07 8.82
N GLU A 116 5.57 14.45 7.77
CA GLU A 116 5.20 13.51 6.69
C GLU A 116 6.44 12.98 5.96
N ARG A 117 7.46 13.82 5.77
CA ARG A 117 8.75 13.40 5.22
C ARG A 117 9.48 12.43 6.13
N ASP A 118 9.55 12.69 7.44
CA ASP A 118 10.14 11.76 8.41
C ASP A 118 9.37 10.42 8.44
N VAL A 119 8.03 10.44 8.30
CA VAL A 119 7.21 9.22 8.21
C VAL A 119 7.55 8.39 6.97
N MET A 120 7.65 9.02 5.79
CA MET A 120 8.02 8.31 4.56
C MET A 120 9.47 7.83 4.60
N ASP A 121 10.40 8.63 5.14
CA ASP A 121 11.80 8.23 5.32
C ASP A 121 11.92 7.04 6.27
N TYR A 122 11.17 7.03 7.37
CA TYR A 122 11.12 5.90 8.31
C TYR A 122 10.55 4.64 7.66
N ALA A 123 9.46 4.78 6.91
CA ALA A 123 8.84 3.66 6.19
C ALA A 123 9.79 3.04 5.15
N GLU A 124 10.54 3.87 4.41
CA GLU A 124 11.59 3.43 3.50
C GLU A 124 12.76 2.76 4.26
N ALA A 125 13.26 3.40 5.32
CA ALA A 125 14.41 2.93 6.09
C ALA A 125 14.15 1.57 6.74
N MET A 126 12.97 1.35 7.32
CA MET A 126 12.59 0.06 7.90
C MET A 126 12.33 -1.02 6.83
N THR A 127 12.10 -0.60 5.59
CA THR A 127 11.86 -1.51 4.46
C THR A 127 13.16 -1.99 3.82
N GLN A 128 14.28 -1.28 4.00
CA GLN A 128 15.59 -1.71 3.48
C GLN A 128 15.99 -3.11 3.98
N THR A 129 16.92 -3.76 3.27
CA THR A 129 17.48 -5.06 3.65
C THR A 129 19.01 -4.99 3.64
N PRO A 130 19.66 -4.87 4.83
CA PRO A 130 19.06 -4.80 6.17
C PRO A 130 18.29 -3.50 6.44
N PRO A 131 17.38 -3.45 7.43
CA PRO A 131 16.74 -2.20 7.86
C PRO A 131 17.77 -1.15 8.30
N THR A 132 17.48 0.12 8.01
CA THR A 132 18.40 1.26 8.19
C THR A 132 17.83 2.38 9.07
N VAL A 133 16.81 2.08 9.88
CA VAL A 133 16.23 3.05 10.83
C VAL A 133 17.31 3.52 11.80
N THR A 134 17.52 4.83 11.87
CA THR A 134 18.45 5.45 12.81
C THR A 134 17.76 5.82 14.11
N ASP A 135 18.53 5.90 15.20
CA ASP A 135 18.02 6.33 16.50
C ASP A 135 17.50 7.76 16.44
N GLU A 136 18.15 8.63 15.67
CA GLU A 136 17.74 10.03 15.50
C GLU A 136 16.40 10.15 14.78
N LEU A 137 16.17 9.36 13.72
CA LEU A 137 14.89 9.36 13.00
C LEU A 137 13.76 8.83 13.90
N SER A 138 14.02 7.74 14.62
CA SER A 138 13.08 7.17 15.58
C SER A 138 12.74 8.16 16.69
N ALA A 139 13.73 8.86 17.25
CA ALA A 139 13.54 9.85 18.30
C ALA A 139 12.69 11.04 17.85
N ARG A 140 12.92 11.59 16.64
CA ARG A 140 12.11 12.70 16.10
C ARG A 140 10.65 12.31 15.90
N LEU A 141 10.40 11.09 15.43
CA LEU A 141 9.03 10.57 15.28
C LEU A 141 8.39 10.29 16.63
N LEU A 142 9.14 9.73 17.58
CA LEU A 142 8.65 9.47 18.93
C LEU A 142 8.24 10.77 19.64
N GLU A 143 9.02 11.84 19.49
CA GLU A 143 8.73 13.15 20.06
C GLU A 143 7.44 13.77 19.47
N GLN A 144 7.27 13.68 18.15
CA GLN A 144 6.14 14.31 17.45
C GLN A 144 4.84 13.47 17.52
N LEU A 145 4.94 12.15 17.48
CA LEU A 145 3.79 11.24 17.41
C LEU A 145 3.41 10.63 18.76
N GLY A 146 4.38 10.47 19.66
CA GLY A 146 4.24 9.66 20.86
C GLY A 146 4.40 8.16 20.60
N ALA A 147 4.61 7.40 21.68
CA ALA A 147 4.93 5.98 21.62
C ALA A 147 3.82 5.11 20.98
N PRO A 148 2.52 5.28 21.30
CA PRO A 148 1.46 4.46 20.71
C PRO A 148 1.40 4.60 19.18
N ALA A 149 1.45 5.84 18.70
CA ALA A 149 1.42 6.16 17.27
C ALA A 149 2.64 5.63 16.51
N LEU A 150 3.85 5.72 17.08
CA LEU A 150 5.05 5.17 16.45
C LEU A 150 5.02 3.64 16.35
N VAL A 151 4.51 2.95 17.37
CA VAL A 151 4.30 1.50 17.33
C VAL A 151 3.30 1.13 16.24
N GLU A 152 2.18 1.86 16.16
CA GLU A 152 1.16 1.65 15.13
C GLU A 152 1.71 1.89 13.72
N LEU A 153 2.43 3.00 13.50
CA LEU A 153 3.06 3.33 12.23
C LEU A 153 4.02 2.23 11.78
N THR A 154 4.88 1.77 12.68
CA THR A 154 5.83 0.68 12.43
C THR A 154 5.09 -0.60 12.00
N ALA A 155 4.05 -0.99 12.74
CA ALA A 155 3.27 -2.19 12.42
C ALA A 155 2.55 -2.07 11.07
N PHE A 156 2.02 -0.88 10.75
CA PHE A 156 1.35 -0.61 9.49
C PHE A 156 2.30 -0.67 8.29
N ALA A 157 3.48 -0.03 8.40
CA ALA A 157 4.51 -0.05 7.37
C ALA A 157 5.11 -1.46 7.18
N ALA A 158 5.31 -2.23 8.25
CA ALA A 158 5.76 -3.62 8.16
C ALA A 158 4.73 -4.51 7.43
N MET A 159 3.44 -4.35 7.70
CA MET A 159 2.36 -5.03 6.99
C MET A 159 2.36 -4.65 5.50
N ALA A 160 2.46 -3.35 5.18
CA ALA A 160 2.56 -2.87 3.80
C ALA A 160 3.73 -3.53 3.05
N ASN A 161 4.88 -3.64 3.71
CA ASN A 161 6.10 -4.22 3.15
C ASN A 161 5.93 -5.73 2.89
N GLN A 162 5.33 -6.46 3.84
CA GLN A 162 4.99 -7.86 3.67
C GLN A 162 4.09 -8.07 2.43
N MET A 163 3.02 -7.27 2.30
CA MET A 163 2.09 -7.36 1.19
C MET A 163 2.75 -6.99 -0.14
N ALA A 164 3.56 -5.93 -0.16
CA ALA A 164 4.29 -5.49 -1.35
C ALA A 164 5.24 -6.57 -1.87
N ARG A 165 6.05 -7.15 -0.99
CA ARG A 165 6.98 -8.23 -1.35
C ARG A 165 6.25 -9.49 -1.81
N ALA A 166 5.15 -9.86 -1.15
CA ALA A 166 4.35 -11.01 -1.55
C ALA A 166 3.76 -10.82 -2.96
N ASN A 167 3.18 -9.65 -3.25
CA ASN A 167 2.62 -9.34 -4.56
C ASN A 167 3.69 -9.34 -5.66
N VAL A 168 4.82 -8.66 -5.43
CA VAL A 168 5.95 -8.64 -6.38
C VAL A 168 6.50 -10.04 -6.60
N ALA A 169 6.64 -10.87 -5.55
CA ALA A 169 7.09 -12.25 -5.65
C ALA A 169 6.10 -13.14 -6.42
N LEU A 170 4.80 -12.88 -6.32
CA LEU A 170 3.77 -13.59 -7.09
C LEU A 170 3.56 -13.03 -8.50
N GLY A 171 4.18 -11.90 -8.84
CA GLY A 171 3.98 -11.24 -10.14
C GLY A 171 2.59 -10.59 -10.27
N ILE A 172 2.02 -10.15 -9.14
CA ILE A 172 0.76 -9.42 -9.10
C ILE A 172 1.04 -7.95 -9.43
N GLU A 173 0.38 -7.45 -10.48
CA GLU A 173 0.53 -6.08 -10.99
C GLU A 173 -0.74 -5.25 -10.74
N ALA A 174 -0.63 -3.94 -10.97
CA ALA A 174 -1.78 -3.03 -10.88
C ALA A 174 -2.88 -3.42 -11.87
N GLU A 175 -4.12 -3.38 -11.40
CA GLU A 175 -5.30 -3.75 -12.18
C GLU A 175 -6.12 -2.50 -12.59
N GLY A 176 -5.64 -1.29 -12.28
CA GLY A 176 -6.21 -0.04 -12.79
C GLY A 176 -7.28 0.57 -11.88
N LEU A 177 -7.21 0.32 -10.57
CA LEU A 177 -8.17 0.84 -9.59
C LEU A 177 -8.21 2.37 -9.56
N SER A 178 -7.05 3.02 -9.53
CA SER A 178 -6.96 4.49 -9.56
C SER A 178 -7.42 5.08 -10.89
N ALA A 179 -7.06 4.44 -12.01
CA ALA A 179 -7.48 4.85 -13.34
C ALA A 179 -9.00 4.74 -13.54
N SER A 180 -9.62 3.66 -13.03
CA SER A 180 -11.07 3.48 -13.08
C SER A 180 -11.85 4.53 -12.26
N CYS A 181 -11.20 5.15 -11.28
CA CYS A 181 -11.73 6.30 -10.53
C CYS A 181 -11.44 7.66 -11.18
N GLY A 182 -10.79 7.69 -12.35
CA GLY A 182 -10.44 8.92 -13.05
C GLY A 182 -9.32 9.72 -12.36
N LEU A 183 -8.54 9.09 -11.47
CA LEU A 183 -7.44 9.77 -10.80
C LEU A 183 -6.30 10.05 -11.80
N PRO A 184 -5.63 11.22 -11.70
CA PRO A 184 -4.49 11.51 -12.55
C PRO A 184 -3.34 10.52 -12.27
N PRO A 185 -2.48 10.22 -13.26
CA PRO A 185 -1.34 9.34 -13.04
C PRO A 185 -0.44 9.84 -11.91
N LEU A 186 0.04 8.90 -11.09
CA LEU A 186 1.00 9.16 -10.02
C LEU A 186 2.23 9.89 -10.56
N ALA A 187 2.70 10.88 -9.80
CA ALA A 187 3.86 11.64 -10.19
C ALA A 187 5.12 10.77 -10.04
N GLN A 188 5.98 10.81 -11.05
CA GLN A 188 7.20 9.99 -11.09
C GLN A 188 8.42 10.80 -10.62
N PRO A 189 9.43 10.16 -10.01
CA PRO A 189 10.73 10.76 -9.75
C PRO A 189 11.40 11.23 -11.03
N SER A 190 12.23 12.28 -10.92
CA SER A 190 13.03 12.74 -12.04
C SER A 190 14.06 11.68 -12.43
N GLY A 191 13.99 11.16 -13.66
CA GLY A 191 14.94 10.16 -14.18
C GLY A 191 14.38 8.75 -14.38
N VAL A 192 13.14 8.48 -13.95
CA VAL A 192 12.42 7.26 -14.34
C VAL A 192 11.78 7.54 -15.70
N ALA A 193 12.32 6.95 -16.78
CA ALA A 193 11.66 7.00 -18.07
C ALA A 193 10.29 6.32 -17.96
N SER A 194 9.22 6.95 -18.49
CA SER A 194 7.91 6.31 -18.58
C SER A 194 8.06 4.95 -19.27
N PRO A 195 7.42 3.88 -18.76
CA PRO A 195 7.36 2.64 -19.52
C PRO A 195 6.65 2.95 -20.84
N ALA A 196 7.32 2.60 -21.94
CA ALA A 196 6.83 2.75 -23.31
C ALA A 196 5.72 1.75 -23.63
#